data_AF-H9F658-F1
#
_entry.id   AF-H9F658-F1
#
_cell.length_a   1.000
_cell.length_b   1.000
_cell.length_c   1.000
_cell.angle_alpha   90.00
_cell.angle_beta   90.00
_cell.angle_gamma   90.00
#
_symmetry.space_group_name_H-M   'P 1'
#
loop_
_entity.id
_entity.type
_entity.pdbx_description
1 polymer ?
#
loop_
_entity_poly.entity_id
_entity_poly.type
_entity_poly.pdbx_seq_one_letter_code
_entity_poly.pdbx_strand_id
1 'polypeptide(L)'
;QVDKGAIEFVLSGANIMCPGLTSPGAKLYPAAVDTIVAVTAEGKQHALCVGVMKMSAEDIEKVNKGIGIENIHYLNDGLWHMKTYK
;
A
#
# COMPACT_ATOMS: atom_id res chain seq x y z
N GLN A 1 -1.81 5.82 -3.38
CA GLN A 1 -1.19 5.31 -4.63
C GLN A 1 0.32 5.33 -4.42
N VAL A 2 1.00 4.21 -4.66
CA VAL A 2 2.46 4.12 -4.60
C VAL A 2 3.10 4.36 -5.98
N ASP A 3 4.39 4.68 -5.98
CA ASP A 3 5.17 4.74 -7.22
C ASP A 3 5.41 3.36 -7.87
N LYS A 4 6.01 3.39 -9.05
CA LYS A 4 6.35 2.17 -9.82
C LYS A 4 7.39 1.29 -9.14
N GLY A 5 8.31 1.88 -8.37
CA GLY A 5 9.40 1.17 -7.70
C GLY A 5 8.88 0.30 -6.55
N ALA A 6 7.79 0.70 -5.91
CA ALA A 6 7.18 -0.07 -4.83
C ALA A 6 6.40 -1.32 -5.29
N ILE A 7 6.04 -1.43 -6.58
CA ILE A 7 5.11 -2.46 -7.08
C ILE A 7 5.62 -3.88 -6.79
N GLU A 8 6.87 -4.18 -7.12
CA GLU A 8 7.45 -5.53 -6.95
C GLU A 8 7.47 -5.96 -5.48
N PHE A 9 7.80 -5.03 -4.58
CA PHE A 9 7.86 -5.28 -3.15
C PHE A 9 6.46 -5.51 -2.56
N VAL A 10 5.47 -4.71 -2.96
CA VAL A 10 4.08 -4.88 -2.50
C VAL A 10 3.52 -6.25 -2.93
N LEU A 11 3.81 -6.67 -4.15
CA LEU A 11 3.42 -8.00 -4.66
C LEU A 11 4.21 -9.16 -4.03
N SER A 12 5.23 -8.87 -3.23
CA SER A 12 5.98 -9.83 -2.43
C SER A 12 5.54 -9.81 -0.95
N GLY A 13 4.48 -9.08 -0.61
CA GLY A 13 3.97 -8.97 0.76
C GLY A 13 4.68 -7.94 1.64
N ALA A 14 5.55 -7.10 1.08
CA ALA A 14 6.22 -6.06 1.86
C ALA A 14 5.25 -4.97 2.30
N ASN A 15 5.55 -4.37 3.46
CA ASN A 15 4.87 -3.16 3.94
C ASN A 15 5.25 -1.95 3.10
N ILE A 16 4.35 -0.96 3.04
CA ILE A 16 4.56 0.26 2.30
C ILE A 16 5.22 1.29 3.22
N MET A 17 6.42 1.70 2.84
CA MET A 17 7.22 2.67 3.58
C MET A 17 6.80 4.10 3.20
N CYS A 18 6.91 5.04 4.15
CA CYS A 18 6.52 6.45 3.93
C CYS A 18 7.16 7.08 2.68
N PRO A 19 8.46 6.86 2.35
CA PRO A 19 9.06 7.39 1.13
C PRO A 19 8.39 6.93 -0.18
N GLY A 20 7.78 5.73 -0.19
CA GLY A 20 7.04 5.23 -1.35
C GLY A 20 5.65 5.86 -1.53
N LEU A 21 5.20 6.66 -0.54
CA LEU A 21 3.92 7.38 -0.54
C LEU A 21 4.10 8.89 -0.76
N THR A 22 5.33 9.41 -0.62
CA THR A 22 5.69 10.83 -0.75
C THR A 22 6.54 11.12 -2.00
N SER A 23 6.84 10.09 -2.81
CA SER A 23 7.59 10.25 -4.05
C SER A 23 6.77 10.98 -5.13
N PRO A 24 7.40 11.58 -6.16
CA PRO A 24 6.68 12.38 -7.17
C PRO A 24 5.57 11.62 -7.94
N GLY A 25 5.68 10.28 -8.05
CA GLY A 25 4.67 9.43 -8.70
C GLY A 25 3.61 8.88 -7.74
N ALA A 26 3.80 9.07 -6.44
CA ALA A 26 2.85 8.67 -5.42
C ALA A 26 1.72 9.71 -5.27
N LYS A 27 0.57 9.24 -4.81
CA LYS A 27 -0.55 10.11 -4.43
C LYS A 27 -1.05 9.67 -3.08
N LEU A 28 -0.86 10.52 -2.09
CA LEU A 28 -1.33 10.33 -0.73
C LEU A 28 -2.65 11.08 -0.55
N TYR A 29 -3.64 10.39 0.02
CA TYR A 29 -4.96 10.95 0.33
C TYR A 29 -5.15 10.94 1.84
N PRO A 30 -5.97 11.85 2.40
CA PRO A 30 -6.25 11.87 3.82
C PRO A 30 -6.79 10.51 4.31
N ALA A 31 -6.12 9.94 5.30
CA ALA A 31 -6.51 8.70 5.96
C ALA A 31 -5.97 8.69 7.39
N ALA A 32 -6.79 8.22 8.33
CA ALA A 32 -6.40 8.09 9.74
C ALA A 32 -5.67 6.76 9.98
N VAL A 33 -4.95 6.67 11.11
CA VAL A 33 -4.39 5.41 11.60
C VAL A 33 -5.52 4.36 11.71
N ASP A 34 -5.19 3.10 11.46
CA ASP A 34 -6.10 1.95 11.44
C ASP A 34 -7.19 1.97 10.36
N THR A 35 -7.18 2.96 9.47
CA THR A 35 -8.06 2.95 8.28
C THR A 35 -7.63 1.86 7.31
N ILE A 36 -8.58 1.04 6.85
CA ILE A 36 -8.35 0.06 5.77
C ILE A 36 -8.34 0.80 4.44
N VAL A 37 -7.29 0.59 3.65
CA VAL A 37 -7.07 1.29 2.37
C VAL A 37 -6.73 0.32 1.25
N ALA A 38 -7.16 0.67 0.04
CA ALA A 38 -6.72 0.01 -1.19
C ALA A 38 -5.45 0.69 -1.72
N VAL A 39 -4.40 -0.09 -1.95
CA VAL A 39 -3.14 0.41 -2.48
C VAL A 39 -3.10 0.22 -4.00
N THR A 40 -3.16 1.33 -4.72
CA THR A 40 -2.99 1.38 -6.18
C THR A 40 -1.57 1.79 -6.55
N ALA A 41 -1.15 1.55 -7.80
CA ALA A 41 0.13 1.99 -8.32
C ALA A 41 0.00 2.81 -9.61
N GLU A 42 0.97 3.67 -9.86
CA GLU A 42 1.04 4.46 -11.08
C GLU A 42 1.01 3.56 -12.34
N GLY A 43 0.06 3.83 -13.24
CA GLY A 43 -0.10 3.06 -14.48
C GLY A 43 -0.82 1.71 -14.32
N LYS A 44 -1.38 1.41 -13.14
CA LYS A 44 -2.23 0.23 -12.91
C LYS A 44 -3.67 0.66 -12.59
N GLN A 45 -4.63 -0.07 -13.15
CA GLN A 45 -6.06 0.22 -12.93
C GLN A 45 -6.60 -0.42 -11.64
N HIS A 46 -6.11 -1.61 -11.31
CA HIS A 46 -6.57 -2.38 -10.15
C HIS A 46 -5.66 -2.16 -8.94
N ALA A 47 -6.23 -2.31 -7.75
CA ALA A 47 -5.45 -2.34 -6.51
C ALA A 47 -4.49 -3.53 -6.49
N LEU A 48 -3.29 -3.32 -5.96
CA LEU A 48 -2.26 -4.33 -5.83
C LEU A 48 -2.31 -5.04 -4.47
N CYS A 49 -2.70 -4.31 -3.43
CA CYS A 49 -2.92 -4.85 -2.11
C CYS A 49 -4.00 -4.07 -1.34
N VAL A 50 -4.51 -4.72 -0.30
CA VAL A 50 -5.29 -4.12 0.76
C VAL A 50 -4.37 -3.98 1.97
N GLY A 51 -4.35 -2.80 2.56
CA GLY A 51 -3.51 -2.50 3.71
C GLY A 51 -4.24 -1.74 4.80
N VAL A 52 -3.58 -1.61 5.94
CA VAL A 52 -4.04 -0.80 7.08
C VAL A 52 -3.04 0.30 7.37
N MET A 53 -3.53 1.53 7.56
CA MET A 53 -2.68 2.67 7.88
C MET A 53 -2.04 2.49 9.27
N LYS A 54 -0.70 2.58 9.35
CA LYS A 54 0.05 2.59 10.62
C LYS A 54 0.48 3.99 11.05
N MET A 55 0.43 4.94 10.12
CA MET A 55 0.62 6.37 10.37
C MET A 55 -0.50 7.12 9.67
N SER A 56 -0.87 8.30 10.19
CA SER A 56 -1.83 9.15 9.49
C SER A 56 -1.22 9.65 8.18
N ALA A 57 -2.05 9.97 7.18
CA ALA A 57 -1.57 10.53 5.92
C ALA A 57 -0.74 11.81 6.15
N GLU A 58 -1.14 12.66 7.11
CA GLU A 58 -0.37 13.84 7.46
C GLU A 58 1.01 13.51 8.06
N ASP A 59 1.09 12.51 8.94
CA ASP A 59 2.36 12.12 9.55
C ASP A 59 3.28 11.44 8.53
N ILE A 60 2.72 10.68 7.59
CA ILE A 60 3.48 10.08 6.49
C ILE A 60 4.18 11.17 5.66
N GLU A 61 3.45 12.23 5.33
CA GLU A 61 3.98 13.37 4.57
C GLU A 61 5.03 14.16 5.36
N LYS A 62 4.77 14.44 6.64
CA LYS A 62 5.66 15.25 7.49
C LYS A 62 6.93 14.51 7.93
N VAL A 63 6.81 13.25 8.34
CA VAL A 63 7.91 12.46 8.91
C VAL A 63 8.72 11.77 7.81
N ASN A 64 8.06 11.30 6.76
CA ASN A 64 8.66 10.63 5.61
C ASN A 64 9.62 9.47 5.96
N LYS A 65 9.36 8.76 7.05
CA LYS A 65 10.19 7.65 7.53
C LYS A 65 9.32 6.62 8.26
N GLY A 66 9.69 5.34 8.14
CA GLY A 66 9.00 4.24 8.79
C GLY A 66 7.94 3.58 7.91
N ILE A 67 7.16 2.69 8.52
CA ILE A 67 6.06 1.96 7.87
C ILE A 67 4.82 2.87 7.89
N GLY A 68 4.35 3.26 6.70
CA GLY A 68 3.13 4.06 6.57
C GLY A 68 1.88 3.19 6.50
N ILE A 69 1.93 2.11 5.71
CA ILE A 69 0.81 1.18 5.52
C ILE A 69 1.34 -0.25 5.67
N GLU A 70 0.69 -1.03 6.52
CA GLU A 70 0.93 -2.47 6.65
C GLU A 70 0.15 -3.21 5.57
N ASN A 71 0.81 -4.16 4.91
CA ASN A 71 0.22 -4.98 3.84
C ASN A 71 -0.50 -6.19 4.46
N ILE A 72 -1.80 -6.33 4.18
CA ILE A 72 -2.64 -7.38 4.77
C ILE A 72 -2.96 -8.48 3.76
N HIS A 73 -3.27 -8.10 2.52
CA HIS A 73 -3.59 -9.03 1.43
C HIS A 73 -3.12 -8.43 0.11
N TYR A 74 -2.43 -9.20 -0.71
CA TYR A 74 -1.89 -8.73 -1.98
C TYR A 74 -2.17 -9.69 -3.14
N LEU A 75 -2.11 -9.14 -4.35
CA LEU A 75 -2.31 -9.90 -5.57
C LEU A 75 -1.29 -11.05 -5.69
N ASN A 76 -1.76 -12.26 -6.01
CA ASN A 76 -0.97 -13.50 -6.08
C ASN A 76 -0.44 -14.03 -4.74
N ASP A 77 -0.97 -13.58 -3.60
CA ASP A 77 -0.74 -14.26 -2.34
C ASP A 77 -1.53 -15.59 -2.23
N GLY A 78 -1.42 -16.26 -1.09
CA GLY A 78 -2.10 -17.54 -0.85
C GLY A 78 -3.63 -17.45 -0.96
N LEU A 79 -4.22 -16.36 -0.44
CA LEU A 79 -5.67 -16.15 -0.49
C LEU A 79 -6.14 -15.85 -1.92
N TRP A 80 -5.36 -15.09 -2.68
CA TRP A 80 -5.63 -14.82 -4.09
C TRP A 80 -5.66 -16.11 -4.92
N HIS A 81 -4.73 -17.02 -4.67
CA HIS A 81 -4.70 -18.33 -5.34
C HIS A 81 -5.81 -19.27 -4.87
N MET A 82 -6.29 -19.13 -3.63
CA MET A 82 -7.44 -19.84 -3.07
C MET A 82 -8.77 -19.27 -3.62
N LYS A 83 -8.91 -19.22 -4.95
CA LYS A 83 -9.96 -18.51 -5.68
C LYS A 83 -11.39 -18.89 -5.25
N THR A 84 -11.63 -20.14 -4.87
CA THR A 84 -12.92 -20.62 -4.39
C THR A 84 -12.76 -21.63 -3.26
N TYR A 85 -13.72 -21.66 -2.35
CA TYR A 85 -13.86 -22.68 -1.32
C TYR A 85 -15.12 -23.51 -1.62
N LYS A 86 -15.07 -24.82 -1.41
CA LYS A 86 -16.20 -25.74 -1.60
C LYS A 86 -16.94 -25.95 -0.29
#